data_AF-A0A6I9N8L1-F1
#
_entry.id   AF-A0A6I9N8L1-F1
#
_cell.length_a   1.000
_cell.length_b   1.000
_cell.length_c   1.000
_cell.angle_alpha   90.00
_cell.angle_beta   90.00
_cell.angle_gamma   90.00
#
_symmetry.space_group_name_H-M   'P 1'
#
loop_
_entity.id
_entity.type
_entity.pdbx_description
1 polymer ?
#
loop_
_entity_poly.entity_id
_entity_poly.type
_entity_poly.pdbx_seq_one_letter_code
_entity_poly.pdbx_strand_id
1 'polypeptide(L)'
;MSLCSFHAGRCHSDPLFFVSEGSCDEVDAAKLEWANFRANMSSKSSAQEPCNLDTCYEWETCSALKKCACKAARDCPRSEANMFCVKLTRTQRTRSMDLCSMAALKCINYQFEILNEGVCESR
;
A
#
# COMPACT_ATOMS: atom_id res chain seq x y z
N MET A 1 4.82 -19.26 9.47
CA MET A 1 3.86 -18.87 10.54
C MET A 1 2.55 -19.61 10.27
N SER A 2 1.84 -20.12 11.28
CA SER A 2 0.54 -20.76 11.08
C SER A 2 -0.59 -19.71 11.10
N LEU A 3 -1.72 -20.02 10.47
CA LEU A 3 -2.90 -19.14 10.48
C LEU A 3 -3.37 -18.81 11.90
N CYS A 4 -3.37 -19.80 12.80
CA CYS A 4 -3.71 -19.61 14.21
C CYS A 4 -2.77 -18.63 14.90
N SER A 5 -1.45 -18.80 14.74
CA SER A 5 -0.46 -17.87 15.32
C SER A 5 -0.60 -16.45 14.76
N PHE A 6 -0.99 -16.30 13.49
CA PHE A 6 -1.21 -15.00 12.87
C PHE A 6 -2.41 -14.26 13.48
N HIS A 7 -3.53 -14.97 13.68
CA HIS A 7 -4.67 -14.39 14.39
C HIS A 7 -4.36 -14.05 15.84
N ALA A 8 -3.62 -14.91 16.54
CA ALA A 8 -3.22 -14.67 17.93
C ALA A 8 -2.36 -13.40 18.04
N GLY A 9 -1.35 -13.24 17.18
CA GLY A 9 -0.50 -12.04 17.18
C GLY A 9 -1.28 -10.76 16.87
N ARG A 10 -2.25 -10.81 15.94
CA ARG A 10 -3.15 -9.68 15.69
C ARG A 10 -4.02 -9.32 16.89
N CYS A 11 -4.53 -10.31 17.61
CA CYS A 11 -5.27 -10.07 18.85
C CYS A 11 -4.37 -9.40 19.92
N HIS A 12 -3.08 -9.73 19.92
CA HIS A 12 -2.08 -9.12 20.78
C HIS A 12 -1.61 -7.74 20.30
N SER A 13 -2.11 -7.26 19.15
CA SER A 13 -1.68 -6.00 18.50
C SER A 13 -0.24 -6.02 18.00
N ASP A 14 0.30 -7.21 17.68
CA ASP A 14 1.58 -7.32 16.99
C ASP A 14 1.47 -6.69 15.59
N PRO A 15 2.54 -6.02 15.09
CA PRO A 15 2.54 -5.33 13.79
C PRO A 15 2.65 -6.33 12.62
N LEU A 16 1.64 -7.19 12.47
CA LEU A 16 1.60 -8.28 11.50
C LEU A 16 0.79 -7.90 10.26
N PHE A 17 1.46 -7.95 9.11
CA PHE A 17 0.89 -7.66 7.80
C PHE A 17 0.64 -8.96 7.02
N PHE A 18 -0.52 -9.05 6.38
CA PHE A 18 -0.80 -10.17 5.50
C PHE A 18 -0.10 -9.98 4.16
N VAL A 19 0.57 -11.02 3.67
CA VAL A 19 1.32 -11.03 2.40
C VAL A 19 0.61 -11.92 1.38
N SER A 20 0.48 -13.21 1.70
CA SER A 20 -0.17 -14.21 0.87
C SER A 20 -0.49 -15.47 1.67
N GLU A 21 -1.37 -16.31 1.14
CA GLU A 21 -1.53 -17.69 1.60
C GLU A 21 -0.44 -18.58 0.96
N GLY A 22 -0.01 -19.63 1.67
CA GLY A 22 1.00 -20.57 1.19
C GLY A 22 2.40 -20.36 1.77
N SER A 23 3.40 -21.01 1.17
CA SER A 23 4.82 -20.88 1.50
C SER A 23 5.37 -19.53 1.02
N CYS A 24 6.28 -18.93 1.78
CA CYS A 24 6.89 -17.65 1.39
C CYS A 24 7.86 -17.81 0.20
N ASP A 25 8.48 -18.98 0.04
CA ASP A 25 9.48 -19.25 -1.00
C ASP A 25 8.91 -19.22 -2.42
N GLU A 26 7.59 -19.35 -2.55
CA GLU A 26 6.85 -19.28 -3.83
C GLU A 26 6.39 -17.86 -4.17
N VAL A 27 6.66 -16.88 -3.31
CA VAL A 27 6.24 -15.49 -3.52
C VAL A 27 7.20 -14.80 -4.49
N ASP A 28 6.66 -14.41 -5.64
CA ASP A 28 7.36 -13.57 -6.63
C ASP A 28 7.96 -12.31 -5.98
N ALA A 29 9.18 -11.94 -6.38
CA ALA A 29 9.88 -10.73 -5.95
C ALA A 29 9.02 -9.46 -6.06
N ALA A 30 8.18 -9.34 -7.09
CA ALA A 30 7.29 -8.18 -7.26
C ALA A 30 6.20 -8.12 -6.17
N LYS A 31 5.67 -9.27 -5.74
CA LYS A 31 4.70 -9.35 -4.64
C LYS A 31 5.37 -9.03 -3.30
N LEU A 32 6.60 -9.48 -3.10
CA LEU A 32 7.37 -9.16 -1.89
C LEU A 32 7.71 -7.67 -1.81
N GLU A 33 8.15 -7.06 -2.92
CA GLU A 33 8.40 -5.61 -3.00
C GLU A 33 7.13 -4.81 -2.67
N TRP A 34 5.99 -5.22 -3.24
CA TRP A 34 4.70 -4.63 -2.91
C TRP A 34 4.35 -4.78 -1.42
N ALA A 35 4.50 -5.97 -0.84
CA ALA A 35 4.17 -6.21 0.56
C ALA A 35 5.02 -5.34 1.51
N ASN A 36 6.32 -5.20 1.22
CA ASN A 36 7.21 -4.32 1.98
C ASN A 36 6.81 -2.85 1.86
N PHE A 37 6.52 -2.38 0.65
CA PHE A 37 6.04 -1.02 0.43
C PHE A 37 4.72 -0.77 1.19
N ARG A 38 3.77 -1.70 1.07
CA ARG A 38 2.44 -1.64 1.69
C ARG A 38 2.54 -1.61 3.22
N ALA A 39 3.40 -2.43 3.81
CA ALA A 39 3.66 -2.43 5.25
C ALA A 39 4.27 -1.10 5.72
N ASN A 40 5.27 -0.56 5.00
CA ASN A 40 5.90 0.72 5.34
C ASN A 40 4.93 1.91 5.30
N MET A 41 3.95 1.87 4.40
CA MET A 41 2.95 2.93 4.26
C MET A 41 1.73 2.76 5.18
N SER A 42 1.53 1.58 5.76
CA SER A 42 0.34 1.23 6.56
C SER A 42 0.06 2.20 7.71
N SER A 43 1.09 2.61 8.45
CA SER A 43 0.97 3.50 9.61
C SER A 43 0.60 4.94 9.23
N LYS A 44 0.84 5.33 7.98
CA LYS A 44 0.47 6.66 7.45
C LYS A 44 -0.96 6.67 6.89
N SER A 45 -1.57 5.51 6.65
CA SER A 45 -2.91 5.40 6.10
C SER A 45 -3.95 5.91 7.10
N SER A 46 -4.84 6.78 6.63
CA SER A 46 -5.99 7.25 7.42
C SER A 46 -7.10 6.20 7.58
N ALA A 47 -7.07 5.15 6.76
CA ALA A 47 -8.03 4.04 6.78
C ALA A 47 -7.30 2.70 6.98
N GLN A 48 -7.84 1.88 7.88
CA GLN A 48 -7.40 0.50 8.13
C GLN A 48 -8.64 -0.38 8.29
N GLU A 49 -9.16 -0.89 7.19
CA GLU A 49 -10.41 -1.64 7.15
C GLU A 49 -10.16 -3.16 7.18
N PRO A 50 -10.67 -3.89 8.18
CA PRO A 50 -10.55 -5.35 8.20
C PRO A 50 -11.21 -6.01 6.97
N CYS A 51 -10.47 -6.87 6.28
CA CYS A 51 -10.91 -7.62 5.10
C CYS A 51 -10.46 -9.08 5.20
N ASN A 52 -11.18 -9.87 6.01
CA ASN A 52 -10.84 -11.26 6.32
C ASN A 52 -9.43 -11.41 6.94
N LEU A 53 -8.48 -11.99 6.21
CA LEU A 53 -7.10 -12.15 6.65
C LEU A 53 -6.24 -10.91 6.39
N ASP A 54 -6.74 -9.92 5.66
CA ASP A 54 -6.00 -8.71 5.33
C ASP A 54 -6.66 -7.47 5.98
N THR A 55 -5.95 -6.36 5.92
CA THR A 55 -6.43 -5.02 6.31
C THR A 55 -6.26 -4.13 5.10
N CYS A 56 -7.35 -3.61 4.53
CA CYS A 56 -7.27 -2.72 3.38
C CYS A 56 -7.01 -1.28 3.82
N TYR A 57 -6.15 -0.59 3.10
CA TYR A 57 -5.77 0.79 3.39
C TYR A 57 -6.51 1.79 2.48
N GLU A 58 -6.27 3.10 2.65
CA GLU A 58 -7.01 4.13 1.91
C GLU A 58 -6.90 4.02 0.37
N TRP A 59 -5.83 3.40 -0.13
CA TRP A 59 -5.60 3.10 -1.56
C TRP A 59 -6.24 1.79 -2.06
N GLU A 60 -6.93 1.06 -1.18
CA GLU A 60 -7.57 -0.25 -1.46
C GLU A 60 -9.05 -0.23 -1.07
N THR A 61 -9.80 -1.20 -1.61
CA THR A 61 -11.17 -1.52 -1.19
C THR A 61 -11.28 -3.01 -0.92
N CYS A 62 -12.00 -3.40 0.14
CA CYS A 62 -12.33 -4.80 0.37
C CYS A 62 -13.36 -5.29 -0.66
N SER A 63 -12.92 -6.16 -1.58
CA SER A 63 -13.78 -6.73 -2.62
C SER A 63 -14.80 -7.74 -2.07
N ALA A 64 -15.79 -8.09 -2.89
CA ALA A 64 -16.77 -9.14 -2.56
C ALA A 64 -16.12 -10.50 -2.24
N LEU A 65 -14.94 -10.78 -2.82
CA LEU A 65 -14.14 -11.98 -2.57
C LEU A 65 -13.32 -11.90 -1.27
N LYS A 66 -13.55 -10.87 -0.43
CA LYS A 66 -12.83 -10.64 0.83
C LYS A 66 -11.31 -10.54 0.64
N LYS A 67 -10.90 -9.87 -0.44
CA LYS A 67 -9.50 -9.51 -0.74
C LYS A 67 -9.41 -8.02 -0.99
N CYS A 68 -8.30 -7.41 -0.58
CA CYS A 68 -8.03 -6.01 -0.90
C CYS A 68 -7.75 -5.86 -2.40
N ALA A 69 -8.50 -4.97 -3.04
CA ALA A 69 -8.35 -4.61 -4.45
C ALA A 69 -7.89 -3.15 -4.55
N CYS A 70 -6.94 -2.88 -5.45
CA CYS A 70 -6.43 -1.54 -5.67
C CYS A 70 -7.54 -0.60 -6.18
N LYS A 71 -7.64 0.60 -5.61
CA LYS A 71 -8.44 1.69 -6.18
C LYS A 71 -7.73 2.26 -7.42
N ALA A 72 -8.47 2.92 -8.31
CA ALA A 72 -7.83 3.79 -9.27
C ALA A 72 -7.39 5.09 -8.56
N ALA A 73 -6.22 5.62 -8.87
CA ALA A 73 -5.72 6.85 -8.25
C ALA A 73 -6.66 8.05 -8.42
N ARG A 74 -7.51 8.05 -9.45
CA ARG A 74 -8.55 9.08 -9.66
C ARG A 74 -9.72 8.99 -8.67
N ASP A 75 -9.93 7.81 -8.08
CA ASP A 75 -10.99 7.55 -7.10
C ASP A 75 -10.51 7.87 -5.68
N CYS A 76 -9.23 8.22 -5.50
CA CYS A 76 -8.71 8.72 -4.24
C CYS A 76 -9.24 10.12 -3.95
N PRO A 77 -9.78 10.37 -2.73
CA PRO A 77 -10.12 11.71 -2.32
C PRO A 77 -8.85 12.57 -2.26
N ARG A 78 -8.92 13.80 -2.77
CA ARG A 78 -7.78 14.73 -2.66
C ARG A 78 -7.54 15.05 -1.20
N SER A 79 -6.32 14.79 -0.74
CA SER A 79 -5.86 15.09 0.61
C SER A 79 -4.56 15.89 0.53
N GLU A 80 -4.38 16.83 1.44
CA GLU A 80 -3.09 17.51 1.63
C GLU A 80 -2.25 16.85 2.75
N ALA A 81 -2.79 15.80 3.39
CA ALA A 81 -2.07 15.03 4.39
C ALA A 81 -1.20 13.96 3.72
N ASN A 82 -0.02 13.70 4.31
CA ASN A 82 0.93 12.68 3.85
C ASN A 82 1.24 12.80 2.35
N MET A 83 1.72 13.97 1.94
CA MET A 83 2.16 14.23 0.58
C MET A 83 3.53 13.62 0.30
N PHE A 84 3.77 13.25 -0.95
CA PHE A 84 5.03 12.71 -1.43
C PHE A 84 5.40 13.33 -2.76
N CYS A 85 6.68 13.63 -2.93
CA CYS A 85 7.22 14.01 -4.22
C CYS A 85 7.70 12.75 -4.94
N VAL A 86 7.09 12.45 -6.07
CA VAL A 86 7.40 11.23 -6.83
C VAL A 86 7.87 11.56 -8.24
N LYS A 87 8.83 10.79 -8.72
CA LYS A 87 9.30 10.78 -10.11
C LYS A 87 8.65 9.62 -10.85
N LEU A 88 7.81 9.93 -11.82
CA LEU A 88 7.18 8.92 -12.66
C LEU A 88 8.18 8.40 -13.70
N THR A 89 8.63 7.15 -13.55
CA THR A 89 9.74 6.60 -14.34
C THR A 89 9.44 6.58 -15.84
N ARG A 90 8.18 6.36 -16.24
CA ARG A 90 7.78 6.33 -17.66
C ARG A 90 7.85 7.69 -18.36
N THR A 91 7.48 8.77 -17.68
CA THR A 91 7.42 10.12 -18.27
C THR A 91 8.59 11.01 -17.83
N GLN A 92 9.40 10.53 -16.89
CA GLN A 92 10.47 11.30 -16.22
C GLN A 92 9.96 12.61 -15.59
N ARG A 93 8.64 12.71 -15.32
CA ARG A 93 8.04 13.89 -14.68
C ARG A 93 7.98 13.70 -13.18
N THR A 94 8.23 14.79 -12.47
CA THR A 94 8.13 14.87 -11.02
C THR A 94 6.81 15.54 -10.63
N ARG A 95 6.08 14.97 -9.66
CA ARG A 95 4.80 15.51 -9.20
C ARG A 95 4.56 15.19 -7.72
N SER A 96 3.93 16.12 -7.01
CA SER A 96 3.39 15.89 -5.67
C SER A 96 2.12 15.02 -5.72
N MET A 97 2.06 13.98 -4.91
CA MET A 97 0.90 13.08 -4.79
C MET A 97 0.60 12.80 -3.32
N ASP A 98 -0.67 12.70 -2.97
CA ASP A 98 -1.10 12.18 -1.67
C ASP A 98 -0.83 10.67 -1.56
N LEU A 99 -0.84 10.17 -0.32
CA LEU A 99 -0.60 8.76 0.00
C LEU A 99 -1.54 7.82 -0.76
N CYS A 100 -2.84 8.10 -0.77
CA CYS A 100 -3.83 7.27 -1.48
C CYS A 100 -3.47 7.13 -2.95
N SER A 101 -3.27 8.24 -3.65
CA SER A 101 -3.01 8.29 -5.08
C SER A 101 -1.68 7.60 -5.43
N MET A 102 -0.63 7.87 -4.64
CA MET A 102 0.69 7.27 -4.82
C MET A 102 0.65 5.75 -4.60
N ALA A 103 0.07 5.30 -3.48
CA ALA A 103 0.03 3.89 -3.15
C ALA A 103 -0.93 3.12 -4.08
N ALA A 104 -2.01 3.74 -4.57
CA ALA A 104 -2.89 3.17 -5.59
C ALA A 104 -2.14 2.90 -6.90
N LEU A 105 -1.25 3.81 -7.33
CA LEU A 105 -0.38 3.58 -8.48
C LEU A 105 0.57 2.40 -8.25
N LYS A 106 1.20 2.31 -7.07
CA LYS A 106 2.12 1.20 -6.75
C LYS A 106 1.38 -0.14 -6.71
N CYS A 107 0.16 -0.16 -6.17
CA CYS A 107 -0.69 -1.34 -6.07
C CYS A 107 -0.98 -1.98 -7.43
N ILE A 108 -1.20 -1.17 -8.47
CA ILE A 108 -1.36 -1.65 -9.85
C ILE A 108 -0.04 -1.86 -10.61
N ASN A 109 1.08 -1.97 -9.88
CA ASN A 109 2.44 -2.15 -10.40
C ASN A 109 2.94 -1.00 -11.31
N TYR A 110 2.49 0.24 -11.07
CA TYR A 110 3.03 1.40 -11.77
C TYR A 110 4.40 1.78 -11.20
N GLN A 111 5.39 1.97 -12.07
CA GLN A 111 6.75 2.31 -11.67
C GLN A 111 6.92 3.81 -11.42
N PHE A 112 7.38 4.14 -10.22
CA PHE A 112 7.82 5.47 -9.83
C PHE A 112 8.84 5.37 -8.69
N GLU A 113 9.51 6.48 -8.43
CA GLU A 113 10.47 6.65 -7.34
C GLU A 113 9.95 7.74 -6.40
N ILE A 114 10.03 7.52 -5.08
CA ILE A 114 9.76 8.56 -4.09
C ILE A 114 11.06 9.34 -3.88
N LEU A 115 11.06 10.62 -4.24
CA LEU A 115 12.22 11.50 -4.07
C LEU A 115 12.33 12.03 -2.65
N ASN A 116 11.20 12.45 -2.07
CA ASN A 116 11.10 12.92 -0.69
C ASN A 116 9.65 12.84 -0.19
N GLU A 117 9.50 12.76 1.14
CA GLU A 117 8.23 13.06 1.78
C GLU A 117 7.97 14.58 1.72
N GLY A 118 6.72 14.97 1.49
CA GLY A 118 6.30 16.35 1.25
C GLY A 118 5.98 16.68 -0.21
N VAL A 119 5.70 17.95 -0.48
CA VAL A 119 5.48 18.43 -1.85
C VAL A 119 6.81 18.54 -2.61
N CYS A 120 6.75 18.40 -3.93
CA CYS A 120 7.91 18.65 -4.77
C CYS A 120 8.31 20.13 -4.73
N GLU A 121 9.61 20.39 -4.62
CA GLU A 121 10.14 21.73 -4.83
C GLU A 121 9.92 22.14 -6.29
N SER A 122 9.26 23.28 -6.48
CA SER A 122 9.22 23.96 -7.78
C SER A 122 10.62 24.47 -8.10
N ARG A 123 11.30 23.83 -9.06
CA ARG A 123 12.44 24.45 -9.76
C ARG A 123 11.95 25.34 -10.89
#